data_AF-A0A0F3GLT3-F1
#
_entry.id   AF-A0A0F3GLT3-F1
#
_cell.length_a   1.000
_cell.length_b   1.000
_cell.length_c   1.000
_cell.angle_alpha   90.00
_cell.angle_beta   90.00
_cell.angle_gamma   90.00
#
_symmetry.space_group_name_H-M   'P 1'
#
loop_
_entity.id
_entity.type
_entity.pdbx_description
1 polymer ?
#
loop_
_entity_poly.entity_id
_entity_poly.type
_entity_poly.pdbx_seq_one_letter_code
_entity_poly.pdbx_strand_id
1 'polypeptide(L)'
;QFHEHLASASLRPVDIDIVNILARDLARARARALALALDLDDIHGNKISDDIASKNYNMALEKIETILSGNHDKFVKKRATLLGDILQIAISNTDKERIIVLRKYASCIFEYIYISLVEIGHYVAQPWWKRVLQIKSRNAYEDDQQAALSLYLWSRLTIVRVEGKLPAWEGIRLVREHVR
;
A
#
# COMPACT_ATOMS: atom_id res chain seq x y z
N GLN A 1 -19.83 -24.32 -2.94
CA GLN A 1 -19.34 -24.05 -4.31
C GLN A 1 -18.12 -23.11 -4.39
N PHE A 2 -17.87 -22.20 -3.43
CA PHE A 2 -16.67 -21.34 -3.44
C PHE A 2 -15.33 -22.09 -3.20
N HIS A 3 -15.37 -23.25 -2.56
CA HIS A 3 -14.16 -24.03 -2.24
C HIS A 3 -13.63 -24.88 -3.41
N GLU A 4 -14.45 -25.22 -4.40
CA GLU A 4 -14.07 -26.15 -5.46
C GLU A 4 -13.35 -25.49 -6.65
N HIS A 5 -13.44 -24.16 -6.80
CA HIS A 5 -12.76 -23.44 -7.88
C HIS A 5 -11.34 -22.97 -7.56
N LEU A 6 -10.88 -23.12 -6.31
CA LEU A 6 -9.51 -22.78 -5.92
C LEU A 6 -8.50 -23.92 -6.13
N ALA A 7 -8.97 -25.12 -6.50
CA ALA A 7 -8.12 -26.31 -6.59
C ALA A 7 -7.34 -26.44 -7.92
N SER A 8 -7.63 -25.64 -8.96
CA SER A 8 -7.04 -25.86 -10.29
C SER A 8 -5.91 -24.90 -10.69
N ALA A 9 -5.49 -24.00 -9.81
CA ALA A 9 -4.29 -23.21 -10.02
C ALA A 9 -3.38 -23.40 -8.80
N SER A 10 -2.18 -23.92 -9.04
CA SER A 10 -1.11 -24.09 -8.05
C SER A 10 -0.74 -22.75 -7.38
N LEU A 11 -1.57 -22.29 -6.46
CA LEU A 11 -1.29 -21.17 -5.56
C LEU A 11 -0.37 -21.72 -4.47
N ARG A 12 0.80 -21.08 -4.31
CA ARG A 12 1.76 -21.48 -3.28
C ARG A 12 1.13 -21.20 -1.90
N PRO A 13 1.52 -21.91 -0.83
CA PRO A 13 0.97 -21.71 0.51
C PRO A 13 0.99 -20.25 1.01
N VAL A 14 1.96 -19.44 0.55
CA VAL A 14 2.04 -17.99 0.84
C VAL A 14 0.84 -17.21 0.28
N ASP A 15 0.28 -17.62 -0.86
CA ASP A 15 -0.86 -16.95 -1.50
C ASP A 15 -2.17 -17.26 -0.75
N ILE A 16 -2.30 -18.44 -0.14
CA ILE A 16 -3.48 -18.87 0.64
C ILE A 16 -3.56 -18.09 1.97
N ASP A 17 -2.42 -17.83 2.60
CA ASP A 17 -2.36 -16.99 3.81
C ASP A 17 -2.75 -15.54 3.50
N ILE A 18 -2.34 -15.00 2.35
CA ILE A 18 -2.72 -13.66 1.91
C ILE A 18 -4.23 -13.59 1.62
N VAL A 19 -4.84 -14.62 1.04
CA VAL A 19 -6.30 -14.68 0.78
C VAL A 19 -7.13 -14.76 2.07
N ASN A 20 -6.67 -15.49 3.08
CA ASN A 20 -7.34 -15.54 4.39
C ASN A 20 -7.14 -14.26 5.22
N ILE A 21 -5.98 -13.60 5.07
CA ILE A 21 -5.76 -12.24 5.58
C ILE A 21 -6.70 -11.27 4.85
N LEU A 22 -6.82 -11.37 3.52
CA LEU A 22 -7.66 -10.55 2.65
C LEU A 22 -9.16 -10.61 2.99
N ALA A 23 -9.70 -11.79 3.31
CA ALA A 23 -11.10 -11.93 3.71
C ALA A 23 -11.39 -11.23 5.06
N ARG A 24 -10.46 -11.32 6.02
CA ARG A 24 -10.50 -10.57 7.29
C ARG A 24 -10.22 -9.08 7.09
N ASP A 25 -9.41 -8.73 6.09
CA ASP A 25 -9.08 -7.36 5.76
C ASP A 25 -10.22 -6.65 5.04
N LEU A 26 -11.11 -7.33 4.32
CA LEU A 26 -12.20 -6.66 3.59
C LEU A 26 -13.17 -5.92 4.51
N ALA A 27 -13.51 -6.51 5.66
CA ALA A 27 -14.33 -5.86 6.69
C ALA A 27 -13.59 -4.69 7.36
N ARG A 28 -12.29 -4.84 7.64
CA ARG A 28 -11.44 -3.75 8.15
C ARG A 28 -11.21 -2.65 7.12
N ALA A 29 -11.10 -3.01 5.85
CA ALA A 29 -10.92 -2.12 4.72
C ALA A 29 -12.17 -1.25 4.57
N ARG A 30 -13.37 -1.81 4.73
CA ARG A 30 -14.61 -1.02 4.79
C ARG A 30 -14.63 -0.05 5.97
N ALA A 31 -14.24 -0.49 7.16
CA ALA A 31 -14.17 0.40 8.33
C ALA A 31 -13.13 1.53 8.14
N ARG A 32 -11.95 1.20 7.58
CA ARG A 32 -10.91 2.16 7.23
C ARG A 32 -11.35 3.11 6.13
N ALA A 33 -12.07 2.62 5.13
CA ALA A 33 -12.62 3.43 4.05
C ALA A 33 -13.63 4.44 4.59
N LEU A 34 -14.54 4.00 5.46
CA LEU A 34 -15.49 4.90 6.11
C LEU A 34 -14.78 5.95 6.98
N ALA A 35 -13.77 5.57 7.77
CA ALA A 35 -13.01 6.51 8.57
C ALA A 35 -12.27 7.56 7.71
N LEU A 36 -11.59 7.11 6.65
CA LEU A 36 -10.90 8.00 5.70
C LEU A 36 -11.88 8.89 4.92
N ALA A 37 -13.05 8.36 4.58
CA ALA A 37 -14.08 9.12 3.89
C ALA A 37 -14.66 10.22 4.79
N LEU A 38 -15.04 9.90 6.04
CA LEU A 38 -15.53 10.91 6.99
C LEU A 38 -14.54 12.05 7.20
N ASP A 39 -13.25 11.71 7.32
CA ASP A 39 -12.17 12.67 7.46
C ASP A 39 -11.97 13.53 6.20
N LEU A 40 -12.22 12.99 5.00
CA LEU A 40 -12.24 13.77 3.76
C LEU A 40 -13.53 14.60 3.61
N ASP A 41 -14.68 14.07 4.02
CA ASP A 41 -15.97 14.75 4.01
C ASP A 41 -15.93 16.00 4.92
N ASP A 42 -15.30 15.89 6.10
CA ASP A 42 -15.09 17.03 7.01
C ASP A 42 -14.19 18.12 6.39
N ILE A 43 -13.23 17.73 5.55
CA ILE A 43 -12.30 18.66 4.90
C ILE A 43 -12.90 19.27 3.61
N HIS A 44 -13.77 18.55 2.89
CA HIS A 44 -14.24 18.92 1.56
C HIS A 44 -15.75 19.13 1.40
N GLY A 45 -16.55 18.78 2.40
CA GLY A 45 -18.02 18.80 2.30
C GLY A 45 -18.60 17.83 1.27
N ASN A 46 -17.76 17.05 0.57
CA ASN A 46 -18.16 16.02 -0.37
C ASN A 46 -18.63 14.82 0.42
N LYS A 47 -19.86 14.35 0.22
CA LYS A 47 -20.42 13.19 0.92
C LYS A 47 -19.91 11.88 0.31
N ILE A 48 -18.63 11.56 0.49
CA ILE A 48 -18.04 10.29 0.02
C ILE A 48 -18.47 9.15 0.95
N SER A 49 -18.61 9.43 2.24
CA SER A 49 -19.09 8.45 3.22
C SER A 49 -20.49 7.92 2.91
N ASP A 50 -21.41 8.79 2.48
CA ASP A 50 -22.78 8.41 2.07
C ASP A 50 -22.78 7.42 0.89
N ASP A 51 -21.91 7.63 -0.11
CA ASP A 51 -21.79 6.73 -1.25
C ASP A 51 -21.22 5.37 -0.82
N ILE A 52 -20.22 5.35 0.06
CA ILE A 52 -19.63 4.11 0.59
C ILE A 52 -20.64 3.35 1.45
N ALA A 53 -21.42 4.04 2.28
CA ALA A 53 -22.48 3.46 3.09
C ALA A 53 -23.55 2.81 2.19
N SER A 54 -23.91 3.50 1.10
CA SER A 54 -24.87 3.05 0.09
C SER A 54 -24.30 2.04 -0.91
N LYS A 55 -23.03 1.64 -0.78
CA LYS A 55 -22.29 0.76 -1.71
C LYS A 55 -22.16 1.29 -3.15
N ASN A 56 -22.30 2.60 -3.34
CA ASN A 56 -22.09 3.28 -4.62
C ASN A 56 -20.59 3.56 -4.84
N TYR A 57 -19.76 2.51 -4.89
CA TYR A 57 -18.31 2.66 -4.91
C TYR A 57 -17.76 3.37 -6.15
N ASN A 58 -18.42 3.26 -7.30
CA ASN A 58 -18.02 3.99 -8.50
C ASN A 58 -18.20 5.50 -8.34
N MET A 59 -19.31 5.94 -7.73
CA MET A 59 -19.56 7.36 -7.46
C MET A 59 -18.58 7.92 -6.44
N ALA A 60 -18.26 7.13 -5.41
CA ALA A 60 -17.23 7.48 -4.44
C ALA A 60 -15.84 7.61 -5.12
N LEU A 61 -15.51 6.76 -6.09
CA LEU A 61 -14.27 6.86 -6.86
C LEU A 61 -14.21 8.13 -7.73
N GLU A 62 -15.30 8.49 -8.43
CA GLU A 62 -15.37 9.75 -9.20
C GLU A 62 -15.13 10.97 -8.31
N LYS A 63 -15.70 10.98 -7.10
CA LYS A 63 -15.45 12.04 -6.09
C LYS A 63 -13.99 12.05 -5.61
N ILE A 64 -13.34 10.90 -5.53
CA ILE A 64 -11.91 10.83 -5.18
C ILE A 64 -11.05 11.34 -6.33
N GLU A 65 -11.37 11.03 -7.58
CA GLU A 65 -10.65 11.51 -8.76
C GLU A 65 -10.72 13.04 -8.90
N THR A 66 -11.84 13.65 -8.55
CA THR A 66 -11.96 15.12 -8.48
C THR A 66 -11.06 15.71 -7.39
N ILE A 67 -10.93 15.06 -6.22
CA ILE A 67 -9.95 15.47 -5.18
C ILE A 67 -8.50 15.26 -5.65
N LEU A 68 -8.20 14.20 -6.40
CA LEU A 68 -6.83 13.96 -6.87
C LEU A 68 -6.39 14.95 -7.96
N SER A 69 -7.31 15.32 -8.85
CA SER A 69 -7.09 16.29 -9.93
C SER A 69 -7.13 17.75 -9.46
N GLY A 70 -7.83 18.05 -8.38
CA GLY A 70 -7.91 19.40 -7.81
C GLY A 70 -6.61 19.93 -7.19
N ASN A 71 -6.60 21.22 -6.85
CA ASN A 71 -5.47 21.87 -6.18
C ASN A 71 -5.57 21.70 -4.65
N HIS A 72 -5.32 20.48 -4.19
CA HIS A 72 -5.33 20.12 -2.77
C HIS A 72 -3.93 19.88 -2.25
N ASP A 73 -3.78 20.00 -0.93
CA ASP A 73 -2.52 19.73 -0.28
C ASP A 73 -2.08 18.26 -0.48
N LYS A 74 -0.79 18.02 -0.22
CA LYS A 74 -0.20 16.68 -0.37
C LYS A 74 -0.87 15.65 0.54
N PHE A 75 -1.41 16.07 1.68
CA PHE A 75 -1.95 15.18 2.70
C PHE A 75 -3.34 14.66 2.36
N VAL A 76 -4.23 15.55 1.92
CA VAL A 76 -5.55 15.25 1.35
C VAL A 76 -5.39 14.34 0.14
N LYS A 77 -4.46 14.65 -0.77
CA LYS A 77 -4.20 13.76 -1.94
C LYS A 77 -3.74 12.37 -1.52
N LYS A 78 -2.85 12.25 -0.52
CA LYS A 78 -2.43 10.94 0.04
C LYS A 78 -3.62 10.15 0.60
N ARG A 79 -4.49 10.79 1.39
CA ARG A 79 -5.69 10.15 1.96
C ARG A 79 -6.68 9.73 0.88
N ALA A 80 -6.90 10.59 -0.12
CA ALA A 80 -7.74 10.31 -1.27
C ALA A 80 -7.20 9.11 -2.07
N THR A 81 -5.89 9.02 -2.30
CA THR A 81 -5.25 7.86 -2.94
C THR A 81 -5.50 6.58 -2.16
N LEU A 82 -5.26 6.59 -0.84
CA LEU A 82 -5.50 5.40 0.01
C LEU A 82 -6.95 4.97 0.01
N LEU A 83 -7.88 5.92 0.05
CA LEU A 83 -9.31 5.63 -0.03
C LEU A 83 -9.66 5.03 -1.39
N GLY A 84 -9.15 5.60 -2.47
CA GLY A 84 -9.36 5.10 -3.84
C GLY A 84 -8.85 3.68 -4.00
N ASP A 85 -7.66 3.38 -3.50
CA ASP A 85 -7.10 2.02 -3.51
C ASP A 85 -7.98 1.04 -2.73
N ILE A 86 -8.52 1.43 -1.57
CA ILE A 86 -9.43 0.56 -0.81
C ILE A 86 -10.74 0.30 -1.57
N LEU A 87 -11.32 1.33 -2.21
CA LEU A 87 -12.54 1.16 -3.00
C LEU A 87 -12.31 0.26 -4.20
N GLN A 88 -11.15 0.38 -4.86
CA GLN A 88 -10.73 -0.51 -5.95
C GLN A 88 -10.69 -1.98 -5.51
N ILE A 89 -10.30 -2.27 -4.25
CA ILE A 89 -10.34 -3.65 -3.71
C ILE A 89 -11.78 -4.15 -3.64
N ALA A 90 -12.71 -3.29 -3.20
CA ALA A 90 -14.11 -3.64 -3.02
C ALA A 90 -14.84 -3.90 -4.36
N ILE A 91 -14.45 -3.23 -5.45
CA ILE A 91 -15.03 -3.42 -6.79
C ILE A 91 -14.32 -4.45 -7.66
N SER A 92 -13.17 -4.97 -7.22
CA SER A 92 -12.39 -5.96 -7.97
C SER A 92 -13.16 -7.29 -8.12
N ASN A 93 -13.43 -7.68 -9.37
CA ASN A 93 -14.27 -8.83 -9.69
C ASN A 93 -13.47 -10.12 -9.83
N THR A 94 -12.19 -10.02 -10.19
CA THR A 94 -11.31 -11.18 -10.33
C THR A 94 -10.26 -11.24 -9.22
N ASP A 95 -9.80 -12.45 -8.89
CA ASP A 95 -8.75 -12.64 -7.90
C ASP A 95 -7.43 -11.99 -8.34
N LYS A 96 -7.15 -12.00 -9.64
CA LYS A 96 -5.99 -11.31 -10.22
C LYS A 96 -6.05 -9.80 -9.98
N GLU A 97 -7.17 -9.16 -10.28
CA GLU A 97 -7.37 -7.72 -10.03
C GLU A 97 -7.26 -7.43 -8.53
N ARG A 98 -7.90 -8.23 -7.69
CA ARG A 98 -7.88 -8.05 -6.24
C ARG A 98 -6.45 -8.12 -5.68
N ILE A 99 -5.64 -9.07 -6.14
CA ILE A 99 -4.23 -9.18 -5.75
C ILE A 99 -3.47 -7.92 -6.21
N ILE A 100 -3.65 -7.48 -7.46
CA ILE A 100 -2.98 -6.29 -7.99
C ILE A 100 -3.34 -5.05 -7.16
N VAL A 101 -4.63 -4.81 -6.91
CA VAL A 101 -5.10 -3.64 -6.17
C VAL A 101 -4.65 -3.69 -4.71
N LEU A 102 -4.74 -4.83 -4.04
CA LEU A 102 -4.23 -4.98 -2.68
C LEU A 102 -2.73 -4.63 -2.61
N ARG A 103 -1.95 -5.10 -3.59
CA ARG A 103 -0.52 -4.79 -3.66
C ARG A 103 -0.26 -3.32 -3.93
N LYS A 104 -1.10 -2.63 -4.70
CA LYS A 104 -1.02 -1.17 -4.87
C LYS A 104 -1.26 -0.46 -3.55
N TYR A 105 -2.36 -0.79 -2.86
CA TYR A 105 -2.67 -0.26 -1.52
C TYR A 105 -1.52 -0.47 -0.53
N ALA A 106 -0.99 -1.69 -0.43
CA ALA A 106 0.14 -2.02 0.43
C ALA A 106 1.40 -1.23 0.05
N SER A 107 1.69 -1.08 -1.25
CA SER A 107 2.81 -0.27 -1.74
C SER A 107 2.68 1.18 -1.27
N CYS A 108 1.51 1.78 -1.40
CA CYS A 108 1.27 3.16 -0.97
C CYS A 108 1.46 3.33 0.55
N ILE A 109 1.00 2.38 1.37
CA ILE A 109 1.24 2.40 2.82
C ILE A 109 2.74 2.37 3.12
N PHE A 110 3.49 1.43 2.54
CA PHE A 110 4.90 1.27 2.83
C PHE A 110 5.74 2.45 2.33
N GLU A 111 5.38 3.03 1.18
CA GLU A 111 5.98 4.27 0.70
C GLU A 111 5.75 5.41 1.70
N TYR A 112 4.55 5.56 2.26
CA TYR A 112 4.26 6.61 3.23
C TYR A 112 5.00 6.41 4.54
N ILE A 113 5.06 5.16 5.05
CA ILE A 113 5.86 4.82 6.22
C ILE A 113 7.32 5.18 5.98
N TYR A 114 7.89 4.78 4.85
CA TYR A 114 9.27 5.10 4.50
C TYR A 114 9.52 6.62 4.48
N ILE A 115 8.70 7.39 3.77
CA ILE A 115 8.82 8.85 3.69
C ILE A 115 8.72 9.48 5.09
N SER A 116 7.75 9.07 5.90
CA SER A 116 7.57 9.62 7.25
C SER A 116 8.73 9.28 8.18
N LEU A 117 9.29 8.06 8.11
CA LEU A 117 10.47 7.69 8.90
C LEU A 117 11.71 8.47 8.46
N VAL A 118 11.86 8.76 7.17
CA VAL A 118 12.94 9.62 6.63
C VAL A 118 12.77 11.05 7.15
N GLU A 119 11.57 11.63 7.06
CA GLU A 119 11.25 12.96 7.57
C GLU A 119 11.54 13.06 9.08
N ILE A 120 11.05 12.11 9.89
CA ILE A 120 11.32 12.08 11.35
C ILE A 120 12.83 11.99 11.63
N GLY A 121 13.56 11.14 10.90
CA GLY A 121 15.00 11.02 11.02
C GLY A 121 15.75 12.33 10.74
N HIS A 122 15.23 13.17 9.84
CA HIS A 122 15.77 14.51 9.56
C HIS A 122 15.41 15.56 10.62
N TYR A 123 14.19 15.51 11.19
CA TYR A 123 13.73 16.47 12.20
C TYR A 123 14.32 16.27 13.59
N VAL A 124 14.73 15.04 13.94
CA VAL A 124 15.49 14.78 15.17
C VAL A 124 16.93 15.27 14.98
N ALA A 125 17.08 16.59 15.02
CA ALA A 125 18.37 17.26 14.90
C ALA A 125 19.32 16.72 15.97
N GLN A 126 20.42 16.08 15.53
CA GLN A 126 21.48 15.67 16.45
C GLN A 126 21.95 16.89 17.27
N PRO A 127 22.11 16.74 18.61
CA PRO A 127 22.71 17.76 19.45
C PRO A 127 24.06 18.21 18.88
N TRP A 128 24.34 19.52 18.93
CA TRP A 128 25.53 20.12 18.30
C TRP A 128 26.84 19.42 18.72
N TRP A 129 26.94 18.99 19.98
CA TRP A 129 28.11 18.29 20.51
C TRP A 129 28.33 16.90 19.88
N LYS A 130 27.27 16.19 19.45
CA LYS A 130 27.42 14.91 18.72
C LYS A 130 27.99 15.13 17.31
N ARG A 131 27.64 16.25 16.66
CA ARG A 131 28.20 16.64 15.36
C ARG A 131 29.68 16.97 15.47
N VAL A 132 30.07 17.69 16.52
CA VAL A 132 31.47 18.06 16.81
C VAL A 132 32.32 16.82 17.10
N LEU A 133 31.76 15.81 17.79
CA LEU A 133 32.47 14.58 18.13
C LEU A 133 32.47 13.51 17.02
N GLN A 134 31.91 13.79 15.84
CA GLN A 134 31.73 12.82 14.73
C GLN A 134 31.12 11.48 15.18
N ILE A 135 30.35 11.47 16.26
CA ILE A 135 29.69 10.26 16.73
C ILE A 135 28.57 9.98 15.73
N LYS A 136 28.74 8.94 14.90
CA LYS A 136 27.67 8.42 14.03
C LYS A 136 26.47 8.10 14.93
N SER A 137 25.47 8.98 14.99
CA SER A 137 24.20 8.57 15.58
C SER A 137 23.61 7.56 14.63
N ARG A 138 23.51 6.30 15.06
CA ARG A 138 22.70 5.31 14.38
C ARG A 138 21.31 5.92 14.21
N ASN A 139 20.81 6.03 12.98
CA ASN A 139 19.45 6.49 12.78
C ASN A 139 18.56 5.42 13.46
N ALA A 140 17.82 5.81 14.50
CA ALA A 140 17.04 4.87 15.29
C ALA A 140 15.99 4.12 14.44
N TYR A 141 15.69 4.65 13.26
CA TYR A 141 14.71 4.13 12.31
C TYR A 141 15.34 3.53 11.06
N GLU A 142 16.66 3.34 10.99
CA GLU A 142 17.33 2.83 9.79
C GLU A 142 16.82 1.44 9.38
N ASP A 143 16.70 0.54 10.36
CA ASP A 143 16.19 -0.81 10.12
C ASP A 143 14.71 -0.79 9.67
N ASP A 144 13.89 0.07 10.28
CA ASP A 144 12.47 0.24 9.91
C ASP A 144 12.30 0.88 8.53
N GLN A 145 13.14 1.86 8.18
CA GLN A 145 13.18 2.44 6.84
C GLN A 145 13.53 1.38 5.80
N GLN A 146 14.56 0.57 6.05
CA GLN A 146 14.96 -0.48 5.14
C GLN A 146 13.88 -1.56 5.00
N ALA A 147 13.19 -1.90 6.09
CA ALA A 147 12.06 -2.82 6.07
C ALA A 147 10.89 -2.26 5.23
N ALA A 148 10.50 -1.01 5.45
CA ALA A 148 9.44 -0.35 4.69
C ALA A 148 9.78 -0.27 3.20
N LEU A 149 11.00 0.11 2.85
CA LEU A 149 11.49 0.13 1.47
C LEU A 149 11.44 -1.26 0.83
N SER A 150 11.88 -2.29 1.56
CA SER A 150 11.87 -3.67 1.08
C SER A 150 10.44 -4.17 0.82
N LEU A 151 9.50 -3.85 1.71
CA LEU A 151 8.09 -4.22 1.57
C LEU A 151 7.39 -3.46 0.42
N TYR A 152 7.72 -2.19 0.22
CA TYR A 152 7.30 -1.41 -0.94
C TYR A 152 7.79 -2.06 -2.25
N LEU A 153 9.10 -2.32 -2.36
CA LEU A 153 9.70 -2.93 -3.55
C LEU A 153 9.13 -4.33 -3.82
N TRP A 154 8.95 -5.14 -2.78
CA TRP A 154 8.36 -6.47 -2.92
C TRP A 154 6.91 -6.41 -3.42
N SER A 155 6.12 -5.45 -2.94
CA SER A 155 4.75 -5.24 -3.41
C SER A 155 4.72 -4.82 -4.89
N ARG A 156 5.61 -3.91 -5.31
CA ARG A 156 5.79 -3.50 -6.71
C ARG A 156 6.21 -4.66 -7.61
N LEU A 157 7.21 -5.43 -7.20
CA LEU A 157 7.68 -6.61 -7.94
C LEU A 157 6.58 -7.65 -8.12
N THR A 158 5.77 -7.87 -7.09
CA THR A 158 4.64 -8.80 -7.16
C THR A 158 3.61 -8.35 -8.19
N ILE A 159 3.27 -7.05 -8.26
CA ILE A 159 2.35 -6.53 -9.29
C ILE A 159 2.87 -6.83 -10.68
N VAL A 160 4.12 -6.44 -10.97
CA VAL A 160 4.75 -6.63 -12.29
C VAL A 160 4.77 -8.13 -12.67
N ARG A 161 4.94 -9.01 -11.69
CA ARG A 161 4.89 -10.46 -11.87
C ARG A 161 3.49 -10.98 -12.18
N VAL A 162 2.47 -10.57 -11.43
CA VAL A 162 1.07 -10.95 -11.67
C VAL A 162 0.59 -10.45 -13.03
N GLU A 163 1.10 -9.31 -13.48
CA GLU A 163 0.87 -8.76 -14.81
C GLU A 163 1.61 -9.51 -15.93
N GLY A 164 2.51 -10.45 -15.60
CA GLY A 164 3.27 -11.24 -16.58
C GLY A 164 4.44 -10.49 -17.21
N LYS A 165 4.83 -9.34 -16.67
CA LYS A 165 5.91 -8.48 -17.20
C LYS A 165 7.31 -8.90 -16.73
N LEU A 166 7.39 -9.79 -15.74
CA LEU A 166 8.65 -10.38 -15.26
C LEU A 166 8.73 -11.86 -15.64
N PRO A 167 9.92 -12.36 -16.02
CA PRO A 167 10.11 -13.78 -16.28
C PRO A 167 9.86 -14.63 -15.02
N ALA A 168 9.55 -15.91 -15.22
CA ALA A 168 9.45 -16.85 -14.12
C ALA A 168 10.78 -16.91 -13.33
N TRP A 169 10.72 -17.07 -12.00
CA TRP A 169 11.91 -17.13 -11.13
C TRP A 169 12.92 -18.21 -11.55
N GLU A 170 12.48 -19.18 -12.35
CA GLU A 170 13.30 -20.25 -12.94
C GLU A 170 14.40 -19.73 -13.88
N GLY A 171 14.32 -18.47 -14.36
CA GLY A 171 15.34 -17.84 -15.20
C GLY A 171 16.32 -16.91 -14.49
N ILE A 172 16.08 -16.53 -13.22
CA ILE A 172 16.94 -15.60 -12.50
C ILE A 172 17.99 -16.39 -11.71
N ARG A 173 19.15 -16.63 -12.32
CA ARG A 173 20.32 -17.15 -11.59
C ARG A 173 20.87 -16.04 -10.70
N LEU A 174 20.81 -16.23 -9.38
CA LEU A 174 21.58 -15.42 -8.43
C LEU A 174 23.07 -15.72 -8.66
N VAL A 175 23.72 -14.89 -9.48
CA VAL A 175 25.18 -14.92 -9.61
C VAL A 175 25.73 -14.36 -8.30
N ARG A 176 26.17 -15.24 -7.40
CA ARG A 176 27.02 -14.83 -6.29
C ARG A 176 28.37 -14.45 -6.88
N GLU A 177 28.61 -13.15 -7.04
CA GLU A 177 29.95 -12.64 -7.33
C GLU A 177 30.87 -13.10 -6.19
N HIS A 178 31.74 -14.06 -6.48
CA HIS A 178 32.90 -14.32 -5.62
C HIS A 178 33.88 -13.18 -5.87
N VAL A 179 33.86 -12.19 -4.98
CA VAL A 179 34.97 -11.24 -4.87
C VAL A 179 36.20 -12.05 -4.46
N ARG A 180 37.17 -12.13 -5.36
CA ARG A 180 38.52 -12.66 -5.09
C ARG A 180 39.38 -11.58 -4.45
#